data_AF-A0A524FNI9-F1
#
_entry.id   AF-A0A524FNI9-F1
#
_cell.length_a   1.000
_cell.length_b   1.000
_cell.length_c   1.000
_cell.angle_alpha   90.00
_cell.angle_beta   90.00
_cell.angle_gamma   90.00
#
_symmetry.space_group_name_H-M   'P 1'
#
loop_
_entity.id
_entity.type
_entity.pdbx_description
1 polymer ?
#
loop_
_entity_poly.entity_id
_entity_poly.type
_entity_poly.pdbx_seq_one_letter_code
_entity_poly.pdbx_strand_id
1 'polypeptide(L)'
;MSEKEDKILVRKATLNLRRKYGRTKQISIVERDAFIPSNVEKEIRQNYITKKKAITATDIAAKYDVRVSTANLLLNQYLEEGLIKLIDPSLSIKIYEPTSK
;
A
#
# COMPACT_ATOMS: atom_id res chain seq x y z
N MET A 1 -16.77 8.88 -23.36
CA MET A 1 -16.86 7.94 -22.22
C MET A 1 -16.38 8.69 -20.98
N SER A 2 -17.21 8.81 -19.96
CA SER A 2 -17.12 9.83 -18.89
C SER A 2 -15.87 9.70 -18.01
N GLU A 3 -15.07 10.76 -17.91
CA GLU A 3 -13.86 10.95 -17.09
C GLU A 3 -14.14 11.07 -15.56
N LYS A 4 -15.27 10.53 -15.07
CA LYS A 4 -15.81 10.82 -13.72
C LYS A 4 -15.43 9.84 -12.61
N GLU A 5 -14.61 8.81 -12.85
CA GLU A 5 -14.49 7.71 -11.87
C GLU A 5 -13.08 7.42 -11.32
N ASP A 6 -12.08 8.30 -11.52
CA ASP A 6 -10.73 8.03 -11.02
C ASP A 6 -10.34 8.80 -9.74
N LYS A 7 -11.31 9.42 -9.04
CA LYS A 7 -11.05 10.08 -7.76
C LYS A 7 -11.69 9.33 -6.60
N ILE A 8 -10.87 8.52 -5.93
CA ILE A 8 -11.24 7.93 -4.65
C ILE A 8 -11.03 9.00 -3.56
N LEU A 9 -12.14 9.52 -3.03
CA LEU A 9 -12.17 10.53 -1.99
C LEU A 9 -11.99 9.84 -0.63
N VAL A 10 -10.78 9.84 -0.08
CA VAL A 10 -10.47 9.20 1.21
C VAL A 10 -10.76 10.17 2.36
N ARG A 11 -11.62 9.74 3.30
CA ARG A 11 -12.01 10.54 4.47
C ARG A 11 -11.16 10.17 5.69
N LYS A 12 -10.68 11.17 6.42
CA LYS A 12 -10.00 10.99 7.72
C LYS A 12 -10.89 11.57 8.82
N ALA A 13 -11.24 10.75 9.81
CA ALA A 13 -12.04 11.15 10.96
C ALA A 13 -11.48 10.58 12.26
N THR A 14 -11.56 11.33 13.35
CA THR A 14 -11.15 10.91 14.69
C THR A 14 -12.40 10.53 15.49
N LEU A 15 -12.47 9.29 15.99
CA LEU A 15 -13.60 8.87 16.84
C LEU A 15 -13.30 9.13 18.31
N ASN A 16 -14.28 9.70 19.02
CA ASN A 16 -14.24 9.86 20.47
C ASN A 16 -14.65 8.57 21.19
N LEU A 17 -13.72 7.61 21.29
CA LEU A 17 -13.96 6.28 21.87
C LEU A 17 -13.75 6.24 23.40
N ARG A 18 -14.08 7.34 24.07
CA ARG A 18 -13.80 7.58 25.50
C ARG A 18 -14.36 6.52 26.43
N ARG A 19 -15.52 5.92 26.11
CA ARG A 19 -16.12 4.84 26.91
C ARG A 19 -15.30 3.55 26.87
N LYS A 20 -14.67 3.23 25.74
CA LYS A 20 -13.92 1.97 25.54
C LYS A 20 -12.44 2.10 25.92
N TYR A 21 -11.82 3.24 25.64
CA TYR A 21 -10.37 3.43 25.81
C TYR A 21 -9.98 4.53 26.80
N GLY A 22 -10.95 5.08 27.56
CA GLY A 22 -10.70 6.13 28.54
C GLY A 22 -10.40 7.50 27.92
N ARG A 23 -9.89 8.43 28.73
CA ARG A 23 -9.59 9.82 28.31
C ARG A 23 -8.25 9.97 27.58
N THR A 24 -7.41 8.94 27.63
CA THR A 24 -6.00 9.02 27.21
C THR A 24 -5.79 8.60 25.75
N LYS A 25 -6.67 7.76 25.18
CA LYS A 25 -6.47 7.22 23.83
C LYS A 25 -7.31 7.96 22.79
N GLN A 26 -6.63 8.57 21.82
CA GLN A 26 -7.23 9.12 20.61
C GLN A 26 -6.92 8.18 19.44
N ILE A 27 -7.91 7.87 18.60
CA ILE A 27 -7.75 6.97 17.45
C ILE A 27 -8.11 7.72 16.18
N SER A 28 -7.15 7.84 15.28
CA SER A 28 -7.37 8.33 13.92
C SER A 28 -7.78 7.17 13.01
N ILE A 29 -8.92 7.31 12.34
CA ILE A 29 -9.34 6.35 11.32
C ILE A 29 -8.76 6.77 9.99
N VAL A 30 -8.06 5.83 9.37
CA VAL A 30 -7.54 5.95 8.01
C VAL A 30 -8.28 4.93 7.18
N GLU A 31 -9.16 5.42 6.31
CA GLU A 31 -9.77 4.60 5.27
C GLU A 31 -8.75 4.42 4.15
N ARG A 32 -8.64 3.19 3.64
CA ARG A 32 -7.75 2.83 2.52
C ARG A 32 -8.48 1.95 1.55
N ASP A 33 -8.09 2.06 0.29
CA ASP A 33 -8.80 1.43 -0.79
C ASP A 33 -8.51 -0.06 -0.89
N ALA A 34 -9.58 -0.81 -1.20
CA ALA A 34 -9.51 -2.25 -1.43
C ALA A 34 -9.16 -2.59 -2.89
N PHE A 35 -9.18 -1.60 -3.78
CA PHE A 35 -8.98 -1.79 -5.21
C PHE A 35 -7.90 -0.82 -5.70
N ILE A 36 -7.07 -1.30 -6.64
CA ILE A 36 -6.00 -0.51 -7.24
C ILE A 36 -6.42 -0.22 -8.68
N PRO A 37 -6.68 1.04 -9.05
CA PRO A 37 -6.97 1.38 -10.43
C PRO A 37 -5.71 1.21 -11.29
N SER A 38 -5.90 0.91 -12.57
CA SER A 38 -4.80 0.60 -13.52
C SER A 38 -3.80 1.74 -13.67
N ASN A 39 -4.22 3.00 -13.48
CA ASN A 39 -3.33 4.16 -13.49
C ASN A 39 -2.35 4.14 -12.31
N VAL A 40 -2.84 3.88 -11.10
CA VAL A 40 -2.02 3.76 -9.88
C VAL A 40 -1.10 2.54 -9.97
N GLU A 41 -1.59 1.44 -10.52
CA GLU A 41 -0.78 0.24 -10.75
C GLU A 41 0.43 0.53 -11.65
N LYS A 42 0.21 1.20 -12.80
CA LYS A 42 1.29 1.62 -13.71
C LYS A 42 2.29 2.54 -13.01
N GLU A 43 1.81 3.48 -12.21
CA GLU A 43 2.68 4.36 -11.43
C GLU A 43 3.53 3.59 -10.40
N ILE A 44 2.94 2.62 -9.68
CA ILE A 44 3.68 1.77 -8.75
C ILE A 44 4.77 1.01 -9.50
N ARG A 45 4.40 0.36 -10.62
CA ARG A 45 5.31 -0.46 -11.41
C ARG A 45 6.49 0.35 -11.96
N GLN A 46 6.23 1.51 -12.58
CA GLN A 46 7.27 2.29 -13.27
C GLN A 46 8.04 3.23 -12.35
N ASN A 47 7.35 3.92 -11.43
CA ASN A 47 7.97 4.96 -10.62
C ASN A 47 8.41 4.48 -9.25
N TYR A 48 7.67 3.56 -8.63
CA TYR A 48 7.98 3.13 -7.27
C TYR A 48 9.04 2.04 -7.25
N ILE A 49 8.79 0.95 -7.98
CA ILE A 49 9.63 -0.26 -7.94
C ILE A 49 11.03 0.02 -8.47
N THR A 50 11.14 0.65 -9.64
CA THR A 50 12.44 0.89 -10.29
C THR A 50 13.35 1.85 -9.51
N LYS A 51 12.77 2.82 -8.77
CA LYS A 51 13.55 3.86 -8.08
C LYS A 51 13.96 3.47 -6.66
N LYS A 52 13.25 2.54 -6.02
CA LYS A 52 13.44 2.19 -4.61
C LYS A 52 14.36 0.99 -4.47
N LYS A 53 15.33 1.10 -3.56
CA LYS A 53 16.19 -0.05 -3.20
C LYS A 53 15.43 -1.11 -2.42
N ALA A 54 14.64 -0.69 -1.43
CA ALA A 54 13.83 -1.58 -0.61
C ALA A 54 12.35 -1.23 -0.76
N ILE A 55 11.54 -2.26 -0.93
CA ILE A 55 10.10 -2.18 -1.16
C ILE A 55 9.40 -2.99 -0.07
N THR A 56 8.46 -2.35 0.62
CA THR A 56 7.59 -3.01 1.59
C THR A 56 6.13 -2.72 1.26
N ALA A 57 5.24 -3.64 1.62
CA ALA A 57 3.80 -3.46 1.41
C ALA A 57 3.24 -2.27 2.21
N THR A 58 3.80 -2.02 3.40
CA THR A 58 3.44 -0.89 4.26
C THR A 58 3.76 0.45 3.61
N ASP A 59 4.89 0.58 2.93
CA ASP A 59 5.26 1.82 2.25
C ASP A 59 4.35 2.11 1.06
N ILE A 60 4.01 1.08 0.27
CA ILE A 60 3.06 1.21 -0.85
C ILE A 60 1.68 1.63 -0.33
N ALA A 61 1.19 0.95 0.72
CA ALA A 61 -0.08 1.25 1.35
C ALA A 61 -0.17 2.68 1.90
N ALA A 62 0.93 3.20 2.46
CA ALA A 62 0.98 4.56 2.98
C ALA A 62 1.07 5.61 1.87
N LYS A 63 1.75 5.30 0.76
CA LYS A 63 1.98 6.27 -0.32
C LYS A 63 0.81 6.40 -1.29
N TYR A 64 0.14 5.30 -1.60
CA TYR A 64 -0.94 5.23 -2.59
C TYR A 64 -2.32 5.05 -1.95
N ASP A 65 -2.42 5.21 -0.62
CA ASP A 65 -3.66 5.05 0.17
C ASP A 65 -4.40 3.71 -0.06
N VAL A 66 -3.66 2.65 -0.37
CA VAL A 66 -4.18 1.29 -0.58
C VAL A 66 -4.09 0.45 0.69
N ARG A 67 -4.96 -0.55 0.85
CA ARG A 67 -4.83 -1.52 1.95
C ARG A 67 -3.51 -2.30 1.86
N VAL A 68 -2.97 -2.68 3.02
CA VAL A 68 -1.74 -3.48 3.08
C VAL A 68 -1.94 -4.86 2.46
N SER A 69 -3.13 -5.45 2.64
CA SER A 69 -3.48 -6.74 2.04
C SER A 69 -3.46 -6.71 0.51
N THR A 70 -3.96 -5.63 -0.10
CA THR A 70 -3.97 -5.46 -1.55
C THR A 70 -2.57 -5.16 -2.09
N ALA A 71 -1.78 -4.37 -1.36
CA ALA A 71 -0.36 -4.17 -1.69
C ALA A 71 0.42 -5.50 -1.63
N ASN A 72 0.13 -6.38 -0.67
CA ASN A 72 0.75 -7.72 -0.60
C ASN A 72 0.40 -8.58 -1.82
N LEU A 73 -0.87 -8.58 -2.25
CA LEU A 73 -1.30 -9.31 -3.44
C LEU A 73 -0.56 -8.83 -4.68
N LEU A 74 -0.47 -7.51 -4.86
CA LEU A 74 0.24 -6.89 -5.98
C LEU A 74 1.74 -7.19 -5.96
N LEU A 75 2.40 -7.16 -4.79
CA LEU A 75 3.80 -7.54 -4.68
C LEU A 75 4.03 -9.02 -4.98
N ASN A 76 3.11 -9.91 -4.58
CA ASN A 76 3.23 -11.33 -4.94
C ASN A 76 3.12 -11.53 -6.45
N GLN A 77 2.20 -10.83 -7.14
CA GLN A 77 2.12 -10.85 -8.61
C GLN A 77 3.43 -10.39 -9.25
N TYR A 78 4.05 -9.33 -8.75
CA TYR A 78 5.34 -8.85 -9.26
C TYR A 78 6.52 -9.78 -8.96
N LEU A 79 6.43 -10.54 -7.87
CA LEU A 79 7.40 -11.59 -7.57
C LEU A 79 7.25 -12.76 -8.55
N GLU A 80 6.02 -13.16 -8.87
CA GLU A 80 5.72 -14.18 -9.89
C GLU A 80 6.15 -13.74 -11.30
N GLU A 81 5.95 -12.46 -11.64
CA GLU A 81 6.45 -11.85 -12.89
C GLU A 81 7.97 -11.67 -12.92
N GLY A 82 8.68 -11.84 -11.79
CA GLY A 82 10.14 -11.69 -11.70
C GLY A 82 10.64 -10.24 -11.70
N LEU A 83 9.77 -9.25 -11.46
CA LEU A 83 10.14 -7.83 -11.38
C LEU A 83 10.81 -7.47 -10.04
N ILE A 84 10.47 -8.22 -8.99
CA ILE A 84 11.01 -8.04 -7.66
C ILE A 84 11.48 -9.39 -7.10
N LYS A 85 12.50 -9.33 -6.26
CA LYS A 85 13.01 -10.47 -5.50
C LYS A 85 12.83 -10.21 -4.01
N LEU A 86 12.58 -11.27 -3.25
CA LEU A 86 12.60 -11.19 -1.79
C LEU A 86 14.06 -11.14 -1.31
N ILE A 87 14.37 -10.25 -0.36
CA ILE A 87 15.73 -10.14 0.19
C ILE A 87 16.03 -11.35 1.08
N ASP A 88 15.19 -11.58 2.09
CA ASP A 88 15.38 -12.62 3.09
C ASP A 88 14.01 -13.22 3.47
N PRO A 89 13.80 -14.53 3.23
CA PRO A 89 12.56 -15.21 3.59
C PRO A 89 12.41 -15.50 5.08
N SER A 90 13.48 -15.40 5.88
CA SER A 90 13.45 -15.70 7.31
C SER A 90 12.87 -14.56 8.15
N LEU A 91 12.82 -13.34 7.59
CA LEU A 91 12.31 -12.17 8.30
C LEU A 91 10.78 -12.19 8.40
N SER A 92 10.26 -11.75 9.55
CA SER A 92 8.83 -11.54 9.76
C SER A 92 8.25 -10.44 8.86
N ILE A 93 9.08 -9.45 8.54
CA ILE A 93 8.75 -8.37 7.60
C ILE A 93 9.29 -8.76 6.23
N LYS A 94 8.39 -8.91 5.26
CA LYS A 94 8.77 -9.17 3.87
C LYS A 94 9.32 -7.90 3.23
N ILE A 95 10.59 -7.93 2.86
CA ILE A 95 11.28 -6.85 2.17
C ILE A 95 11.66 -7.34 0.77
N TYR A 96 11.33 -6.53 -0.22
CA TYR A 96 11.57 -6.82 -1.63
C TYR A 96 12.59 -5.84 -2.22
N GLU A 97 13.35 -6.31 -3.19
CA GLU A 97 14.28 -5.53 -4.02
C GLU A 97 13.86 -5.64 -5.49
N PRO A 98 13.99 -4.56 -6.29
CA PRO A 98 13.81 -4.67 -7.74
C PRO A 98 14.92 -5.52 -8.36
N THR A 99 14.57 -6.35 -9.35
CA THR A 99 15.54 -7.21 -10.07
C THR A 99 16.29 -6.46 -11.16
N SER A 100 15.67 -5.45 -11.77
CA SER A 100 16.28 -4.57 -12.78
C SER A 100 16.58 -3.20 -12.17
N LYS A 101 17.83 -2.74 -12.28
CA LYS A 101 18.28 -1.38 -11.96
C LYS A 101 18.43 -0.56 -13.22
#